data_AF-A0A822FR15-F1
#
_entry.id   AF-A0A822FR15-F1
#
_cell.length_a   1.000
_cell.length_b   1.000
_cell.length_c   1.000
_cell.angle_alpha   90.00
_cell.angle_beta   90.00
_cell.angle_gamma   90.00
#
_symmetry.space_group_name_H-M   'P 1'
#
loop_
_entity.id
_entity.type
_entity.pdbx_description
1 polymer ?
#
loop_
_entity_poly.entity_id
_entity_poly.type
_entity_poly.pdbx_seq_one_letter_code
_entity_poly.pdbx_strand_id
1 'polypeptide(L)'
;MLIDNVDVWILTTGLNSGVSGLIAEGVHRNILLSEDIWKPIVIGMSHWGTISEGTRQYLKKQALESQSTTSQDSVPSLDENDTKALDKYHTHFLLLDDGRLNHYLNDDPRSEFVKATCGQTHCHAVTIIVEGGLNTLEVIQNDLNAQRPIVIVHGSGRLATVL
;
A
#
# COMPACT_ATOMS: atom_id res chain seq x y z
N MET A 1 7.97 2.40 19.17
CA MET A 1 7.32 2.17 17.86
C MET A 1 6.08 3.04 17.83
N LEU A 2 5.84 3.79 16.75
CA LEU A 2 4.91 4.92 16.73
C LEU A 2 3.41 4.53 16.72
N ILE A 3 3.09 3.24 16.79
CA ILE A 3 1.77 2.75 16.39
C ILE A 3 0.96 2.11 17.54
N ASP A 4 1.52 1.99 18.74
CA ASP A 4 0.94 1.13 19.79
C ASP A 4 -0.33 1.65 20.50
N ASN A 5 -0.93 2.79 20.11
CA ASN A 5 -2.09 3.34 20.84
C ASN A 5 -2.99 4.29 20.02
N VAL A 6 -2.97 4.19 18.68
CA VAL A 6 -3.80 5.03 17.81
C VAL A 6 -4.39 4.19 16.68
N ASP A 7 -5.69 4.37 16.40
CA ASP A 7 -6.33 3.79 15.22
C ASP A 7 -5.81 4.49 13.96
N VAL A 8 -4.85 3.86 13.29
CA VAL A 8 -4.23 4.39 12.06
C VAL A 8 -4.48 3.47 10.87
N TRP A 9 -4.53 4.08 9.69
CA TRP A 9 -4.46 3.37 8.42
C TRP A 9 -3.09 3.59 7.80
N ILE A 10 -2.45 2.49 7.39
CA ILE A 10 -1.17 2.52 6.68
C ILE A 10 -1.45 2.28 5.21
N LEU A 11 -1.18 3.27 4.37
CA LEU A 11 -1.39 3.21 2.94
C LEU A 11 -0.08 2.91 2.21
N THR A 12 -0.03 1.82 1.44
CA THR A 12 1.14 1.47 0.63
C THR A 12 0.72 1.10 -0.80
N THR A 13 1.67 0.72 -1.67
CA THR A 13 1.31 0.20 -3.00
C THR A 13 0.61 -1.16 -2.91
N GLY A 14 0.82 -1.93 -1.84
CA GLY A 14 0.26 -3.28 -1.71
C GLY A 14 1.04 -4.37 -2.44
N LEU A 15 2.18 -4.04 -3.04
CA LEU A 15 2.99 -5.00 -3.78
C LEU A 15 3.96 -5.71 -2.84
N ASN A 16 4.26 -6.98 -3.13
CA ASN A 16 5.26 -7.79 -2.43
C ASN A 16 6.70 -7.38 -2.82
N SER A 17 6.98 -6.09 -2.83
CA SER A 17 8.31 -5.56 -3.16
C SER A 17 8.57 -4.18 -2.58
N GLY A 18 9.86 -3.86 -2.48
CA GLY A 18 10.34 -2.56 -2.00
C GLY A 18 9.84 -2.22 -0.61
N VAL A 19 9.60 -0.92 -0.38
CA VAL A 19 9.17 -0.39 0.92
C VAL A 19 7.80 -0.94 1.34
N SER A 20 6.89 -1.23 0.39
CA SER A 20 5.55 -1.73 0.69
C SER A 20 5.58 -3.09 1.39
N GLY A 21 6.32 -4.06 0.84
CA GLY A 21 6.49 -5.38 1.46
C GLY A 21 7.19 -5.30 2.83
N LEU A 22 8.25 -4.50 2.95
CA LEU A 22 8.97 -4.34 4.22
C LEU A 22 8.09 -3.76 5.34
N ILE A 23 7.24 -2.78 5.02
CA ILE A 23 6.30 -2.20 5.98
C ILE A 23 5.25 -3.23 6.40
N ALA A 24 4.64 -3.93 5.44
CA ALA A 24 3.60 -4.90 5.74
C ALA A 24 4.14 -6.07 6.59
N GLU A 25 5.32 -6.58 6.25
CA GLU A 25 6.01 -7.59 7.06
C GLU A 25 6.36 -7.08 8.46
N GLY A 26 6.90 -5.86 8.57
CA GLY A 26 7.25 -5.25 9.86
C GLY A 26 6.04 -5.08 10.77
N VAL A 27 4.91 -4.62 10.22
CA VAL A 27 3.63 -4.51 10.93
C VAL A 27 3.13 -5.89 11.35
N HIS A 28 3.14 -6.88 10.45
CA HIS A 28 2.68 -8.22 10.77
C HIS A 28 3.51 -8.87 11.90
N ARG A 29 4.85 -8.79 11.81
CA ARG A 29 5.75 -9.29 12.86
C ARG A 29 5.47 -8.59 14.19
N ASN A 30 5.17 -7.30 14.16
CA ASN A 30 4.84 -6.59 15.37
C ASN A 30 3.53 -7.08 16.01
N ILE A 31 2.48 -7.29 15.21
CA ILE A 31 1.23 -7.90 15.70
C ILE A 31 1.48 -9.27 16.33
N LEU A 32 2.32 -10.11 15.71
CA LEU A 32 2.67 -11.44 16.25
C LEU A 32 3.42 -11.38 17.59
N LEU A 33 4.16 -10.29 17.83
CA LEU A 33 4.94 -10.09 19.06
C LEU A 33 4.18 -9.30 20.12
N SER A 34 3.08 -8.66 19.75
CA SER A 34 2.27 -7.85 20.67
C SER A 34 1.25 -8.71 21.42
N GLU A 35 1.06 -8.43 22.71
CA GLU A 35 -0.01 -9.02 23.52
C GLU A 35 -1.33 -8.22 23.38
N ASP A 36 -1.31 -7.08 22.69
CA ASP A 36 -2.45 -6.20 22.51
C ASP A 36 -3.43 -6.71 21.42
N ILE A 37 -4.72 -6.42 21.61
CA ILE A 37 -5.79 -6.74 20.64
C ILE A 37 -5.76 -5.79 19.43
N TRP A 38 -4.96 -4.73 19.49
CA TRP A 38 -4.90 -3.71 18.46
C TRP A 38 -4.32 -4.27 17.15
N LYS A 39 -5.07 -4.09 16.05
CA LYS A 39 -4.73 -4.60 14.72
C LYS A 39 -4.69 -3.44 13.72
N PRO A 40 -3.50 -2.95 13.33
CA PRO A 40 -3.39 -1.89 12.33
C PRO A 40 -4.02 -2.30 11.01
N ILE A 41 -4.68 -1.35 10.35
CA ILE A 41 -5.24 -1.54 9.02
C ILE A 41 -4.16 -1.14 8.01
N VAL A 42 -3.66 -2.13 7.27
CA VAL A 42 -2.68 -1.93 6.18
C VAL A 42 -3.41 -2.10 4.84
N ILE A 43 -3.49 -1.02 4.06
CA ILE A 43 -4.23 -0.95 2.79
C ILE A 43 -3.24 -0.82 1.64
N GLY A 44 -3.30 -1.76 0.71
CA GLY A 44 -2.53 -1.75 -0.53
C GLY A 44 -3.32 -1.08 -1.64
N MET A 45 -2.77 -0.06 -2.28
CA MET A 45 -3.41 0.66 -3.38
C MET A 45 -2.55 0.57 -4.64
N SER A 46 -3.04 -0.12 -5.67
CA SER A 46 -2.31 -0.34 -6.92
C SER A 46 -3.23 -0.29 -8.13
N HIS A 47 -2.67 0.03 -9.29
CA HIS A 47 -3.37 -0.10 -10.56
C HIS A 47 -3.42 -1.58 -10.97
N TRP A 48 -4.59 -2.05 -11.41
CA TRP A 48 -4.85 -3.42 -11.86
C TRP A 48 -3.89 -3.87 -12.98
N GLY A 49 -3.54 -2.94 -13.87
CA GLY A 49 -2.58 -3.16 -14.94
C GLY A 49 -1.14 -3.38 -14.46
N THR A 50 -0.81 -3.03 -13.21
CA THR A 50 0.57 -3.07 -12.66
C THR A 50 0.88 -4.32 -11.84
N ILE A 51 -0.14 -4.99 -11.29
CA ILE A 51 0.03 -6.26 -10.59
C ILE A 51 0.42 -7.37 -11.57
N SER A 52 0.88 -8.52 -11.10
CA SER A 52 1.29 -9.61 -11.99
C SER A 52 0.11 -10.30 -12.67
N GLU A 53 0.37 -10.94 -13.81
CA GLU A 53 -0.66 -11.69 -14.53
C GLU A 53 -1.18 -12.87 -13.70
N GLY A 54 -0.29 -13.58 -12.99
CA GLY A 54 -0.69 -14.65 -12.08
C GLY A 54 -1.65 -14.15 -11.00
N THR A 55 -1.35 -13.00 -10.39
CA THR A 55 -2.24 -12.34 -9.42
C THR A 55 -3.60 -12.03 -10.03
N ARG A 56 -3.64 -11.41 -11.22
CA ARG A 56 -4.91 -11.07 -11.89
C ARG A 56 -5.74 -12.31 -12.20
N GLN A 57 -5.13 -13.37 -12.73
CA GLN A 57 -5.82 -14.61 -13.06
C GLN A 57 -6.40 -15.26 -11.80
N TYR A 58 -5.63 -15.28 -10.71
CA TYR A 58 -6.11 -15.76 -9.42
C TYR A 58 -7.32 -14.95 -8.94
N LEU A 59 -7.24 -13.62 -8.91
CA LEU A 59 -8.35 -12.78 -8.46
C LEU A 59 -9.60 -12.94 -9.34
N LYS A 60 -9.44 -13.06 -10.66
CA LYS A 60 -10.55 -13.36 -11.58
C LYS A 60 -11.20 -14.71 -11.29
N LYS A 61 -10.38 -15.73 -11.00
CA LYS A 61 -10.86 -17.06 -10.61
C LYS A 61 -11.65 -16.99 -9.30
N GLN A 62 -11.09 -16.37 -8.27
CA GLN A 62 -11.79 -16.19 -6.99
C GLN A 62 -13.11 -15.44 -7.16
N ALA A 63 -13.15 -14.38 -7.97
CA ALA A 63 -14.38 -13.61 -8.21
C ALA A 63 -15.47 -14.42 -8.92
N LEU A 64 -15.08 -15.42 -9.72
CA LEU A 64 -16.00 -16.35 -10.36
C LEU A 64 -16.48 -17.44 -9.38
N GLU A 65 -15.58 -17.94 -8.54
CA GLU A 65 -15.87 -18.98 -7.53
C GLU A 65 -16.65 -18.44 -6.32
N SER A 66 -16.43 -17.18 -5.93
CA SER A 66 -17.16 -16.50 -4.86
C SER A 66 -18.62 -16.22 -5.22
N GLN A 67 -18.99 -16.28 -6.50
CA GLN A 67 -20.39 -16.29 -6.93
C GLN A 67 -21.05 -17.67 -6.75
N SER A 68 -20.27 -18.72 -6.46
CA SER A 68 -20.75 -20.09 -6.32
C SER A 68 -20.67 -20.64 -4.90
N THR A 69 -19.75 -20.21 -4.03
CA THR A 69 -19.71 -20.58 -2.59
C THR A 69 -18.69 -19.76 -1.80
N THR A 70 -19.01 -19.49 -0.53
CA THR A 70 -18.15 -18.82 0.46
C THR A 70 -17.05 -19.75 0.97
N SER A 71 -15.92 -19.88 0.27
CA SER A 71 -14.67 -20.35 0.90
C SER A 71 -13.71 -19.18 1.06
N GLN A 72 -13.37 -18.87 2.32
CA GLN A 72 -12.22 -18.04 2.66
C GLN A 72 -10.95 -18.83 2.38
N ASP A 73 -10.63 -19.03 1.10
CA ASP A 73 -9.30 -19.49 0.74
C ASP A 73 -8.37 -18.29 0.79
N SER A 74 -7.40 -18.35 1.71
CA SER A 74 -6.25 -17.45 1.76
C SER A 74 -5.67 -17.30 0.36
N VAL A 75 -5.33 -16.05 -0.03
CA VAL A 75 -4.59 -15.76 -1.26
C VAL A 75 -3.47 -16.80 -1.37
N PRO A 76 -3.51 -17.75 -2.33
CA PRO A 76 -2.45 -18.72 -2.48
C PRO A 76 -1.20 -17.90 -2.62
N SER A 77 -0.13 -18.35 -1.97
CA SER A 77 1.18 -17.75 -2.05
C SER A 77 1.53 -17.54 -3.52
N LEU A 78 1.17 -16.36 -4.03
CA LEU A 78 1.71 -15.80 -5.25
C LEU A 78 3.21 -15.88 -5.03
N ASP A 79 3.92 -16.44 -6.02
CA ASP A 79 5.36 -16.69 -5.94
C ASP A 79 6.02 -15.61 -5.09
N GLU A 80 6.65 -16.00 -3.97
CA GLU A 80 7.18 -15.02 -3.01
C GLU A 80 8.26 -14.13 -3.66
N ASN A 81 8.76 -14.54 -4.83
CA ASN A 81 9.70 -13.77 -5.65
C ASN A 81 9.01 -12.86 -6.69
N ASP A 82 7.70 -12.96 -6.88
CA ASP A 82 6.93 -12.10 -7.76
C ASP A 82 6.75 -10.72 -7.12
N THR A 83 7.67 -9.83 -7.46
CA THR A 83 7.67 -8.43 -6.99
C THR A 83 6.43 -7.63 -7.38
N LYS A 84 5.62 -8.11 -8.34
CA LYS A 84 4.35 -7.49 -8.76
C LYS A 84 3.12 -8.21 -8.20
N ALA A 85 3.32 -9.25 -7.38
CA ALA A 85 2.23 -9.86 -6.63
C ALA A 85 1.71 -8.93 -5.53
N LEU A 86 0.47 -9.15 -5.11
CA LEU A 86 -0.07 -8.53 -3.90
C LEU A 86 0.61 -9.14 -2.66
N ASP A 87 0.96 -8.28 -1.72
CA ASP A 87 1.63 -8.69 -0.48
C ASP A 87 0.66 -9.36 0.51
N LYS A 88 1.06 -10.51 1.06
CA LYS A 88 0.19 -11.34 1.92
C LYS A 88 -0.12 -10.73 3.30
N TYR A 89 0.62 -9.70 3.73
CA TYR A 89 0.48 -9.09 5.06
C TYR A 89 -0.40 -7.85 5.07
N HIS A 90 -0.90 -7.43 3.91
CA HIS A 90 -1.93 -6.40 3.84
C HIS A 90 -3.30 -6.92 4.28
N THR A 91 -4.08 -6.05 4.89
CA THR A 91 -5.44 -6.36 5.35
C THR A 91 -6.49 -6.12 4.27
N HIS A 92 -6.24 -5.13 3.39
CA HIS A 92 -7.18 -4.70 2.35
C HIS A 92 -6.43 -4.29 1.09
N PHE A 93 -7.12 -4.37 -0.05
CA PHE A 93 -6.62 -3.90 -1.34
C PHE A 93 -7.64 -3.04 -2.06
N LEU A 94 -7.17 -1.95 -2.65
CA LEU A 94 -7.90 -1.14 -3.61
C LEU A 94 -7.17 -1.23 -4.96
N LEU A 95 -7.81 -1.87 -5.93
CA LEU A 95 -7.26 -2.09 -7.28
C LEU A 95 -7.97 -1.20 -8.29
N LEU A 96 -7.24 -0.25 -8.86
CA LEU A 96 -7.79 0.73 -9.79
C LEU A 96 -7.60 0.24 -11.23
N ASP A 97 -8.67 0.19 -12.02
CA ASP A 97 -8.62 -0.27 -13.41
C ASP A 97 -8.89 0.88 -14.39
N ASP A 98 -7.91 1.17 -15.25
CA ASP A 98 -8.02 2.12 -16.37
C ASP A 98 -8.17 1.40 -17.72
N GLY A 99 -8.33 0.08 -17.71
CA GLY A 99 -8.42 -0.78 -18.88
C GLY A 99 -7.09 -1.06 -19.58
N ARG A 100 -5.95 -0.57 -19.06
CA ARG A 100 -4.62 -0.74 -19.67
C ARG A 100 -3.76 -1.69 -18.85
N LEU A 101 -2.89 -2.43 -19.54
CA LEU A 101 -1.90 -3.32 -18.92
C LEU A 101 -0.52 -2.69 -18.98
N ASN A 102 0.28 -2.89 -17.92
CA ASN A 102 1.65 -2.36 -17.78
C ASN A 102 1.75 -0.83 -17.91
N HIS A 103 0.65 -0.13 -17.68
CA HIS A 103 0.65 1.32 -17.64
C HIS A 103 1.03 1.77 -16.23
N TYR A 104 2.29 2.20 -16.07
CA TYR A 104 2.70 2.95 -14.90
C TYR A 104 2.15 4.36 -15.05
N LEU A 105 0.93 4.56 -14.54
CA LEU A 105 0.40 5.89 -14.42
C LEU A 105 1.28 6.68 -13.44
N ASN A 106 1.43 7.98 -13.71
CA ASN A 106 2.16 8.88 -12.83
C ASN A 106 1.36 9.24 -11.58
N ASP A 107 0.06 8.93 -11.54
CA ASP A 107 -0.79 9.22 -10.41
C ASP A 107 -0.59 8.22 -9.27
N ASP A 108 -0.36 8.77 -8.07
CA ASP A 108 -0.38 7.97 -6.85
C ASP A 108 -1.81 7.93 -6.29
N PRO A 109 -2.53 6.80 -6.38
CA PRO A 109 -3.91 6.72 -5.93
C PRO A 109 -4.06 7.02 -4.44
N ARG A 110 -3.00 6.88 -3.64
CA ARG A 110 -3.00 7.22 -2.22
C ARG A 110 -3.16 8.72 -1.99
N SER A 111 -2.63 9.57 -2.88
CA SER A 111 -2.73 11.02 -2.75
C SER A 111 -4.18 11.50 -2.90
N GLU A 112 -4.90 11.00 -3.91
CA GLU A 112 -6.31 11.32 -4.11
C GLU A 112 -7.19 10.72 -3.01
N PHE A 113 -6.88 9.50 -2.54
CA PHE A 113 -7.58 8.90 -1.39
C PHE A 113 -7.45 9.76 -0.14
N VAL A 114 -6.23 10.16 0.24
CA VAL A 114 -5.98 11.03 1.40
C VAL A 114 -6.70 12.37 1.25
N LYS A 115 -6.67 12.96 0.05
CA LYS A 115 -7.39 14.21 -0.24
C LYS A 115 -8.89 14.07 -0.06
N ALA A 116 -9.49 12.97 -0.54
CA ALA A 116 -10.92 12.72 -0.40
C ALA A 116 -11.32 12.45 1.06
N THR A 117 -10.54 11.65 1.79
CA THR A 117 -10.85 11.25 3.16
C THR A 117 -10.55 12.36 4.16
N CYS A 118 -9.36 12.95 4.11
CA CYS A 118 -8.89 13.90 5.12
C CYS A 118 -9.20 15.36 4.74
N GLY A 119 -9.57 15.65 3.49
CA GLY A 119 -10.10 16.96 3.10
C GLY A 119 -11.53 17.23 3.60
N GLN A 120 -12.28 16.18 3.97
CA GLN A 120 -13.67 16.28 4.43
C GLN A 120 -13.86 15.98 5.92
N THR A 121 -12.81 15.54 6.63
CA THR A 121 -12.89 15.04 8.00
C THR A 121 -11.77 15.60 8.89
N HIS A 122 -11.83 15.36 10.20
CA HIS A 122 -10.72 15.64 11.14
C HIS A 122 -9.58 14.61 11.06
N CYS A 123 -9.40 13.93 9.93
CA CYS A 123 -8.27 13.04 9.71
C CYS A 123 -6.97 13.85 9.52
N HIS A 124 -5.89 13.41 10.16
CA HIS A 124 -4.55 13.90 9.89
C HIS A 124 -3.76 12.83 9.12
N ALA A 125 -3.14 13.23 8.02
CA ALA A 125 -2.29 12.36 7.22
C ALA A 125 -0.83 12.83 7.30
N VAL A 126 0.08 11.87 7.40
CA VAL A 126 1.53 12.08 7.38
C VAL A 126 2.12 11.15 6.33
N THR A 127 2.99 11.67 5.48
CA THR A 127 3.69 10.88 4.47
C THR A 127 5.09 10.56 4.94
N ILE A 128 5.48 9.29 4.86
CA ILE A 128 6.81 8.81 5.20
C ILE A 128 7.52 8.39 3.92
N ILE A 129 8.69 8.97 3.67
CA ILE A 129 9.52 8.70 2.49
C ILE A 129 10.77 7.97 2.95
N VAL A 130 10.85 6.68 2.60
CA VAL A 130 12.00 5.81 2.89
C VAL A 130 12.90 5.70 1.66
N GLU A 131 12.33 5.54 0.48
CA GLU A 131 13.03 5.69 -0.79
C GLU A 131 12.10 6.45 -1.75
N GLY A 132 12.57 6.73 -2.97
CA GLY A 132 11.70 7.32 -3.98
C GLY A 132 12.37 7.41 -5.34
N GLY A 133 11.53 7.38 -6.38
CA GLY A 133 11.91 7.78 -7.72
C GLY A 133 11.43 9.19 -8.02
N LEU A 134 11.55 9.64 -9.27
CA LEU A 134 11.07 10.97 -9.67
C LEU A 134 9.56 11.16 -9.39
N ASN A 135 8.74 10.12 -9.53
CA ASN A 135 7.31 10.17 -9.25
C ASN A 135 7.01 10.51 -7.78
N THR A 136 7.94 10.26 -6.85
CA THR A 136 7.78 10.63 -5.44
C THR A 136 7.83 12.15 -5.23
N LEU A 137 8.46 12.92 -6.15
CA LEU A 137 8.47 14.39 -6.08
C LEU A 137 7.07 14.99 -6.24
N GLU A 138 6.22 14.39 -7.07
CA GLU A 138 4.83 14.83 -7.23
C GLU A 138 4.03 14.63 -5.93
N VAL A 139 4.23 13.49 -5.26
CA VAL A 139 3.64 13.23 -3.93
C VAL A 139 4.11 14.28 -2.92
N ILE A 140 5.42 14.57 -2.86
CA ILE A 140 5.97 15.61 -1.99
C ILE A 140 5.33 16.96 -2.27
N GLN A 141 5.26 17.35 -3.54
CA GLN A 141 4.68 18.64 -3.93
C GLN A 141 3.19 18.74 -3.53
N ASN A 142 2.42 17.68 -3.75
CA ASN A 142 1.01 17.61 -3.37
C ASN A 142 0.82 17.71 -1.85
N ASP A 143 1.71 17.11 -1.07
CA ASP A 143 1.67 17.15 0.38
C ASP A 143 2.06 18.53 0.93
N LEU A 144 3.12 19.13 0.41
CA LEU A 144 3.55 20.49 0.78
C LEU A 144 2.46 21.53 0.48
N ASN A 145 1.84 21.45 -0.70
CA ASN A 145 0.74 22.35 -1.09
C ASN A 145 -0.48 22.19 -0.16
N ALA A 146 -0.73 20.97 0.31
CA ALA A 146 -1.81 20.67 1.25
C ALA A 146 -1.41 20.90 2.72
N GLN A 147 -0.22 21.44 3.00
CA GLN A 147 0.34 21.60 4.35
C GLN A 147 0.35 20.30 5.17
N ARG A 148 0.52 19.15 4.49
CA ARG A 148 0.60 17.84 5.14
C ARG A 148 2.05 17.55 5.56
N PRO A 149 2.28 17.11 6.81
CA PRO A 149 3.63 16.77 7.26
C PRO A 149 4.25 15.64 6.45
N ILE A 150 5.53 15.79 6.13
CA ILE A 150 6.34 14.79 5.44
C ILE A 150 7.52 14.44 6.34
N VAL A 151 7.75 13.15 6.52
CA VAL A 151 8.91 12.61 7.24
C VAL A 151 9.80 11.90 6.23
N ILE A 152 11.07 12.29 6.15
CA ILE A 152 12.05 11.68 5.27
C ILE A 152 13.03 10.88 6.12
N VAL A 153 13.23 9.62 5.77
CA VAL A 153 14.27 8.79 6.36
C VAL A 153 15.56 9.07 5.59
N HIS A 154 16.35 10.02 6.06
CA HIS A 154 17.55 10.41 5.33
C HIS A 154 18.58 9.26 5.27
N GLY A 155 19.19 9.07 4.10
CA GLY A 155 20.23 8.06 3.87
C GLY A 155 19.75 6.64 3.60
N SER A 156 18.42 6.38 3.54
CA SER A 156 17.89 5.05 3.21
C SER A 156 17.82 4.72 1.72
N GLY A 157 18.27 5.62 0.84
CA GLY A 157 18.47 5.37 -0.59
C GLY A 157 17.70 6.29 -1.54
N ARG A 158 18.18 6.33 -2.79
CA ARG A 158 17.59 7.08 -3.93
C ARG A 158 17.19 8.51 -3.55
N LEU A 159 15.95 8.94 -3.83
CA LEU A 159 15.48 10.29 -3.58
C LEU A 159 15.62 10.70 -2.09
N ALA A 160 15.37 9.80 -1.15
CA ALA A 160 15.44 10.12 0.29
C ALA A 160 16.87 10.46 0.78
N THR A 161 17.90 10.13 0.00
CA THR A 161 19.29 10.53 0.29
C THR A 161 19.64 11.91 -0.26
N VAL A 162 18.93 12.34 -1.31
CA VAL A 162 19.18 13.63 -1.99
C VAL A 162 18.40 14.77 -1.32
N LEU A 163 17.25 14.46 -0.73
CA LEU A 163 16.44 15.38 0.07
C LEU A 163 17.03 15.56 1.48
#